data_AF-A0A957X286-F1
#
_entry.id   AF-A0A957X286-F1
#
_cell.length_a   1.000
_cell.length_b   1.000
_cell.length_c   1.000
_cell.angle_alpha   90.00
_cell.angle_beta   90.00
_cell.angle_gamma   90.00
#
_symmetry.space_group_name_H-M   'P 1'
#
loop_
_entity.id
_entity.type
_entity.pdbx_description
1 polymer ?
#
loop_
_entity_poly.entity_id
_entity_poly.type
_entity_poly.pdbx_seq_one_letter_code
_entity_poly.pdbx_strand_id
1 'polypeptide(L)' 'MRIALLADIHGNMPALEAVLDELERLQPDYVLINGDLINGIPFSAAVVDLVQQHADWVVVRGNHEFYYLD' A
#
# COMPACT_ATOMS: atom_id res chain seq x y z
N MET A 1 -18.28 -9.68 6.45
CA MET A 1 -17.62 -8.50 5.91
C MET A 1 -16.37 -8.22 6.73
N ARG A 2 -15.20 -8.41 6.13
CA ARG A 2 -13.87 -8.17 6.68
C ARG A 2 -13.15 -7.19 5.75
N ILE A 3 -12.57 -6.15 6.33
CA ILE A 3 -11.85 -5.12 5.61
C ILE A 3 -10.41 -5.13 6.10
N ALA A 4 -9.45 -5.21 5.19
CA ALA A 4 -8.05 -4.94 5.50
C ALA A 4 -7.75 -3.48 5.24
N LEU A 5 -7.25 -2.79 6.26
CA LEU A 5 -6.79 -1.40 6.16
C LEU A 5 -5.27 -1.39 6.31
N LEU A 6 -4.59 -0.93 5.28
CA LEU A 6 -3.15 -0.67 5.25
C LEU A 6 -2.93 0.84 5.28
N ALA A 7 -1.81 1.28 5.83
CA ALA A 7 -1.44 2.69 5.90
C ALA A 7 0.08 2.82 6.04
N ASP A 8 0.62 3.98 5.64
CA ASP A 8 1.99 4.39 5.94
C ASP A 8 3.05 3.37 5.48
N ILE A 9 2.87 2.81 4.27
CA ILE A 9 3.80 1.81 3.70
C ILE A 9 5.18 2.42 3.51
N HIS A 10 5.24 3.70 3.11
CA HIS A 10 6.45 4.50 3.02
C HIS A 10 7.62 3.83 2.28
N GLY A 11 7.36 3.09 1.20
CA GLY A 11 8.40 2.39 0.45
C GLY A 11 8.94 1.12 1.13
N ASN A 12 8.36 0.66 2.24
CA ASN A 12 8.82 -0.53 2.96
C ASN A 12 8.38 -1.84 2.25
N MET A 13 9.07 -2.18 1.16
CA MET A 13 8.75 -3.36 0.37
C MET A 13 8.74 -4.68 1.17
N PRO A 14 9.75 -5.01 2.01
CA PRO A 14 9.72 -6.27 2.77
C PRO A 14 8.53 -6.38 3.74
N ALA A 15 8.09 -5.24 4.32
CA ALA A 15 6.90 -5.24 5.15
C ALA A 15 5.62 -5.43 4.32
N LEU A 16 5.54 -4.81 3.14
CA LEU A 16 4.41 -4.99 2.24
C LEU A 16 4.30 -6.44 1.77
N GLU A 17 5.40 -7.08 1.40
CA GLU A 17 5.44 -8.52 1.04
C GLU A 17 4.88 -9.40 2.16
N ALA A 18 5.32 -9.20 3.40
CA ALA A 18 4.80 -9.95 4.55
C ALA A 18 3.31 -9.70 4.81
N VAL A 19 2.81 -8.49 4.54
CA VAL A 19 1.38 -8.18 4.65
C VAL A 19 0.59 -8.86 3.53
N LEU A 20 1.12 -8.95 2.31
CA LEU A 20 0.45 -9.65 1.20
C LEU A 20 0.23 -11.13 1.52
N ASP A 21 1.23 -11.81 2.07
CA ASP A 21 1.11 -13.21 2.51
C ASP A 21 -0.04 -13.37 3.53
N GLU A 22 -0.18 -12.40 4.44
CA GLU A 22 -1.25 -12.40 5.44
C GLU A 22 -2.62 -12.07 4.84
N LEU A 23 -2.70 -11.16 3.85
CA LEU A 23 -3.92 -10.88 3.10
C LEU A 23 -4.39 -12.12 2.33
N GLU A 24 -3.46 -12.85 1.71
CA GLU A 24 -3.76 -14.12 1.03
C GLU A 24 -4.32 -15.15 2.03
N ARG A 25 -3.76 -15.23 3.24
CA ARG A 25 -4.25 -16.15 4.28
C ARG A 25 -5.63 -15.75 4.82
N LEU A 26 -5.87 -14.44 5.01
CA LEU A 26 -7.08 -13.93 5.65
C LEU A 26 -8.29 -13.87 4.70
N GLN A 27 -8.04 -13.64 3.40
CA GLN A 27 -9.05 -13.42 2.36
C GLN A 27 -10.09 -12.38 2.81
N PRO A 28 -9.70 -11.10 3.02
CA PRO A 28 -10.65 -10.05 3.34
C PRO A 28 -11.58 -9.77 2.15
N ASP A 29 -12.78 -9.26 2.42
CA ASP A 29 -13.75 -8.89 1.38
C ASP A 29 -13.32 -7.60 0.64
N TYR A 30 -12.53 -6.74 1.30
CA TYR A 30 -12.03 -5.47 0.75
C TYR A 30 -10.64 -5.13 1.30
N VAL A 31 -9.83 -4.45 0.49
CA VAL A 31 -8.54 -3.87 0.88
C VAL A 31 -8.56 -2.37 0.61
N LEU A 32 -8.19 -1.58 1.62
CA LEU A 32 -8.05 -0.13 1.53
C LEU A 32 -6.64 0.29 1.98
N ILE A 33 -6.05 1.26 1.28
CA ILE A 33 -4.78 1.89 1.65
C ILE A 33 -5.03 3.36 1.97
N ASN A 34 -4.70 3.78 3.19
CA ASN A 34 -4.87 5.16 3.68
C ASN A 34 -3.68 6.08 3.31
N GLY A 35 -3.12 5.91 2.12
CA GLY A 35 -2.04 6.75 1.59
C GLY A 35 -0.66 6.49 2.17
N ASP A 36 0.26 7.41 1.85
CA ASP A 36 1.64 7.41 2.28
C ASP A 36 2.39 6.15 1.84
N LEU A 37 2.25 5.84 0.55
CA LEU A 37 2.93 4.73 -0.11
C LEU A 37 4.41 5.03 -0.33
N ILE A 38 4.74 6.30 -0.57
CA ILE A 38 6.10 6.74 -0.87
C ILE A 38 6.76 7.45 0.31
N ASN A 39 8.08 7.44 0.33
CA ASN A 39 8.88 8.26 1.22
C ASN A 39 10.27 8.51 0.62
N GLY A 40 11.10 9.33 1.27
CA GLY A 40 12.49 9.58 0.91
C GLY A 40 13.44 8.39 1.14
N ILE A 41 12.94 7.15 1.04
CA ILE A 41 13.67 5.90 1.25
C ILE A 41 13.57 5.01 0.00
N PRO A 42 14.37 3.92 -0.11
CA PRO A 42 14.33 3.03 -1.26
C PRO A 42 12.96 2.38 -1.51
N PHE A 43 12.76 1.88 -2.73
CA PHE A 43 11.61 1.05 -3.17
C PHE A 43 10.24 1.71 -3.29
N SER A 44 10.11 3.03 -3.08
CA SER A 44 8.85 3.76 -3.31
C SER A 44 8.18 3.44 -4.67
N ALA A 45 8.96 3.39 -5.75
CA ALA A 45 8.44 3.02 -7.08
C ALA A 45 7.91 1.59 -7.13
N ALA A 46 8.67 0.63 -6.58
CA ALA A 46 8.27 -0.77 -6.58
C ALA A 46 7.00 -1.00 -5.72
N VAL A 47 6.85 -0.28 -4.60
CA VAL A 47 5.63 -0.32 -3.78
C VAL A 47 4.43 0.17 -4.57
N VAL A 48 4.56 1.31 -5.27
CA VAL A 48 3.48 1.86 -6.10
C VAL A 48 3.13 0.89 -7.24
N ASP A 49 4.14 0.36 -7.94
CA ASP A 49 3.94 -0.60 -9.04
C ASP A 49 3.22 -1.87 -8.55
N LEU A 50 3.57 -2.38 -7.36
CA LEU A 50 2.91 -3.53 -6.76
C LEU A 50 1.46 -3.21 -6.43
N VAL A 51 1.21 -2.10 -5.73
CA VAL A 51 -0.16 -1.69 -5.37
C VAL A 51 -1.03 -1.51 -6.61
N GLN A 52 -0.48 -0.96 -7.70
CA GLN A 52 -1.21 -0.79 -8.96
C GLN A 52 -1.58 -2.11 -9.66
N GLN A 53 -0.91 -3.23 -9.36
CA GLN A 53 -1.29 -4.55 -9.89
C GLN A 53 -2.61 -5.05 -9.28
N HIS A 54 -3.03 -4.51 -8.14
CA HIS A 54 -4.27 -4.85 -7.45
C HIS A 54 -5.36 -3.82 -7.74
N ALA A 55 -5.97 -3.92 -8.93
CA ALA A 55 -6.96 -2.96 -9.40
C ALA A 55 -8.26 -2.90 -8.57
N ASP A 56 -8.50 -3.90 -7.72
CA ASP A 56 -9.63 -3.98 -6.79
C ASP A 56 -9.38 -3.24 -5.45
N TRP A 57 -8.15 -2.81 -5.19
CA TRP A 57 -7.81 -2.08 -3.97
C TRP A 57 -8.18 -0.60 -4.07
N VAL A 58 -8.70 -0.04 -2.99
CA VAL A 58 -8.99 1.40 -2.92
C VAL A 58 -7.83 2.10 -2.23
N VAL A 59 -7.25 3.07 -2.92
CA VAL A 59 -6.10 3.84 -2.42
C VAL A 59 -6.49 5.31 -2.28
N VAL A 60 -6.34 5.84 -1.07
CA VAL A 60 -6.45 7.28 -0.80
C VAL A 60 -5.05 7.89 -0.92
N ARG A 61 -4.96 9.08 -1.51
CA ARG A 61 -3.68 9.79 -1.61
C ARG A 61 -3.28 10.37 -0.25
N GLY A 62 -2.06 10.08 0.21
CA GLY A 62 -1.50 10.61 1.45
C GLY A 62 -0.74 11.92 1.24
N ASN A 63 -0.25 12.51 2.33
CA ASN A 63 0.51 13.74 2.27
C ASN A 63 1.94 13.53 1.74
N HIS A 64 2.51 12.33 1.84
CA HIS A 64 3.80 12.03 1.21
C HIS A 64 3.70 12.08 -0.32
N GLU A 65 2.60 11.58 -0.91
CA GLU A 65 2.38 11.75 -2.34
C GLU A 65 2.22 13.22 -2.75
N PHE A 66 1.71 14.08 -1.87
CA PHE A 66 1.69 15.53 -2.10
C PHE A 66 3.10 16.11 -2.03
N TYR A 67 3.84 15.88 -0.93
CA TYR A 67 5.15 16.50 -0.71
C TYR A 67 6.24 16.08 -1.71
N TYR A 68 6.15 14.89 -2.28
CA TYR A 68 7.19 14.37 -3.18
C TYR A 68 6.82 14.39 -4.67
N LEU A 69 5.54 14.49 -5.03
CA LEU A 69 5.09 14.43 -6.43
C LEU A 69 4.45 15.73 -6.95
N ASP A 70 4.01 16.63 -6.06
CA ASP A 70 3.45 17.94 -6.41
C ASP A 70 4.43 19.07 -6.05
#